data_AF-H5TZI3-F1
#
_entry.id   AF-H5TZI3-F1
#
_cell.length_a   1.000
_cell.length_b   1.000
_cell.length_c   1.000
_cell.angle_alpha   90.00
_cell.angle_beta   90.00
_cell.angle_gamma   90.00
#
_symmetry.space_group_name_H-M   'P 1'
#
loop_
_entity.id
_entity.type
_entity.pdbx_description
1 polymer ?
#
loop_
_entity_poly.entity_id
_entity_poly.type
_entity_poly.pdbx_seq_one_letter_code
_entity_poly.pdbx_strand_id
1 'polypeptide(L)'
;MAGGDENATTPDHPEPSGVTVGDLGERALISLFTSAATTATSGDIVVGSGDDAAVFDAGGPTVISTDTAVQNRHFRFEWSTPRQIGERAVIQSATDIAAMGARTVGVVVSIACPVSTPAATLTEINDGILAATHRLGGRVLGGDLVAADEVVLTVTSVGALDGLTPVALTGAQVGDVLAVSGPLGSAAAGLAVLLAADGCDEDGERSAERSHRLRAQHAEVVDSHRLPNPDLSAGVVAARAGAHAMTDVSDGLVEELKTLAAASNVALAVDVSRVPRTEATRRAAAELGESDDIWALTGGEDHQLLAAFAAADVPLGWVVIGDVRERTGDRAPVSLDGIATSDLRGWQSFGHQ
;
A
#
# COMPACT_ATOMS: atom_id res chain seq x y z
N MET A 1 62.73 -29.04 3.26
CA MET A 1 62.18 -27.77 3.77
C MET A 1 60.99 -27.42 2.90
N ALA A 2 59.79 -27.71 3.41
CA ALA A 2 58.51 -27.23 2.90
C ALA A 2 58.44 -25.71 3.15
N GLY A 3 57.61 -24.90 2.51
CA GLY A 3 56.49 -25.06 1.59
C GLY A 3 55.97 -23.62 1.38
N GLY A 4 55.53 -23.30 0.16
CA GLY A 4 55.25 -21.94 -0.27
C GLY A 4 54.06 -21.27 0.40
N ASP A 5 54.10 -19.94 0.40
CA ASP A 5 53.03 -18.99 0.72
C ASP A 5 51.72 -19.33 0.00
N GLU A 6 50.64 -19.47 0.77
CA GLU A 6 49.27 -19.26 0.30
C GLU A 6 48.62 -18.20 1.19
N ASN A 7 48.73 -16.95 0.74
CA ASN A 7 47.95 -15.84 1.25
C ASN A 7 46.52 -16.01 0.69
N ALA A 8 45.61 -16.45 1.54
CA ALA A 8 44.20 -16.65 1.19
C ALA A 8 43.54 -15.31 0.87
N THR A 9 43.32 -15.05 -0.41
CA THR A 9 42.47 -13.98 -0.92
C THR A 9 41.02 -14.24 -0.53
N THR A 10 40.47 -13.35 0.29
CA THR A 10 39.03 -13.14 0.50
C THR A 10 38.31 -12.93 -0.84
N PRO A 11 37.09 -13.45 -1.03
CA PRO A 11 36.34 -13.20 -2.26
C PRO A 11 35.92 -11.73 -2.31
N ASP A 12 36.38 -11.06 -3.37
CA ASP A 12 36.08 -9.69 -3.73
C ASP A 12 34.57 -9.58 -4.02
N HIS A 13 33.82 -8.93 -3.12
CA HIS A 13 32.48 -8.46 -3.45
C HIS A 13 32.65 -7.36 -4.50
N PRO A 14 31.98 -7.41 -5.66
CA PRO A 14 32.08 -6.32 -6.61
C PRO A 14 31.52 -5.04 -5.96
N GLU A 15 32.40 -4.08 -5.71
CA GLU A 15 32.06 -2.69 -5.39
C GLU A 15 30.99 -2.20 -6.39
N PRO A 16 29.91 -1.54 -5.94
CA PRO A 16 28.89 -1.04 -6.84
C PRO A 16 29.51 0.06 -7.71
N SER A 17 29.88 -0.30 -8.94
CA SER A 17 30.54 0.56 -9.92
C SER A 17 29.55 1.53 -10.58
N GLY A 18 28.91 2.36 -9.77
CA GLY A 18 27.96 3.39 -10.20
C GLY A 18 28.13 4.68 -9.42
N VAL A 19 27.73 5.80 -10.03
CA VAL A 19 27.70 7.10 -9.36
C VAL A 19 26.69 7.05 -8.21
N THR A 20 27.11 7.46 -7.01
CA THR A 20 26.26 7.49 -5.81
C THR A 20 25.53 8.82 -5.64
N VAL A 21 24.56 8.87 -4.73
CA VAL A 21 23.89 10.11 -4.31
C VAL A 21 24.89 11.13 -3.77
N GLY A 22 25.87 10.67 -2.98
CA GLY A 22 26.94 11.52 -2.45
C GLY A 22 27.82 12.14 -3.54
N ASP A 23 28.04 11.42 -4.65
CA ASP A 23 28.85 11.92 -5.77
C ASP A 23 28.13 12.99 -6.62
N LEU A 24 26.82 12.84 -6.85
CA LEU A 24 26.02 13.81 -7.62
C LEU A 24 25.64 15.04 -6.81
N GLY A 25 25.36 14.83 -5.53
CA GLY A 25 24.76 15.84 -4.67
C GLY A 25 23.28 16.10 -4.94
N GLU A 26 22.61 16.64 -3.91
CA GLU A 26 21.16 16.89 -3.86
C GLU A 26 20.64 17.70 -5.05
N ARG A 27 21.25 18.87 -5.34
CA ARG A 27 20.78 19.79 -6.39
C ARG A 27 20.72 19.16 -7.77
N ALA A 28 21.70 18.31 -8.11
CA ALA A 28 21.74 17.65 -9.39
C ALA A 28 20.59 16.63 -9.53
N LEU A 29 20.32 15.88 -8.46
CA LEU A 29 19.23 14.90 -8.41
C LEU A 29 17.85 15.55 -8.44
N ILE A 30 17.63 16.62 -7.68
CA ILE A 30 16.36 17.38 -7.73
C ILE A 30 16.12 17.93 -9.15
N SER A 31 17.16 18.44 -9.81
CA SER A 31 17.03 18.92 -11.19
C SER A 31 16.63 17.80 -12.17
N LEU A 32 17.11 16.57 -11.96
CA LEU A 32 16.71 15.41 -12.76
C LEU A 32 15.23 15.06 -12.53
N PHE A 33 14.78 15.02 -11.28
CA PHE A 33 13.39 14.69 -10.93
C PHE A 33 12.39 15.73 -11.45
N THR A 34 12.68 17.02 -11.23
CA THR A 34 11.84 18.12 -11.71
C THR A 34 11.71 18.13 -13.23
N SER A 35 12.80 17.86 -13.96
CA SER A 35 12.77 17.79 -15.43
C SER A 35 11.87 16.65 -15.92
N ALA A 36 11.86 15.51 -15.23
CA ALA A 36 11.01 14.38 -15.56
C ALA A 36 9.51 14.62 -15.23
N ALA A 37 9.21 15.42 -14.21
CA ALA A 37 7.84 15.71 -13.78
C ALA A 37 7.05 16.65 -14.71
N THR A 38 7.74 17.51 -15.47
CA THR A 38 7.11 18.60 -16.27
C THR A 38 6.57 18.16 -17.63
N THR A 39 6.71 16.89 -18.02
CA THR A 39 6.35 16.42 -19.38
C THR A 39 4.85 16.24 -19.62
N ALA A 40 3.98 16.50 -18.63
CA ALA A 40 2.53 16.28 -18.74
C ALA A 40 1.72 17.49 -18.23
N THR A 41 0.88 18.09 -19.08
CA THR A 41 -0.02 19.20 -18.70
C THR A 41 -1.33 18.69 -18.11
N SER A 42 -1.62 19.00 -16.84
CA SER A 42 -2.97 18.87 -16.23
C SER A 42 -3.51 20.28 -15.99
N GLY A 43 -4.82 20.49 -16.20
CA GLY A 43 -5.43 21.83 -16.10
C GLY A 43 -5.49 22.41 -14.68
N ASP A 44 -5.40 21.55 -13.66
CA ASP A 44 -5.62 21.92 -12.25
C ASP A 44 -4.36 22.52 -11.60
N ILE A 45 -3.21 22.47 -12.27
CA ILE A 45 -1.92 22.93 -11.73
C ILE A 45 -1.56 24.28 -12.33
N VAL A 46 -1.46 25.27 -11.46
CA VAL A 46 -1.14 26.67 -11.79
C VAL A 46 0.37 26.88 -11.80
N VAL A 47 1.09 26.28 -10.84
CA VAL A 47 2.55 26.24 -10.76
C VAL A 47 2.97 24.80 -10.44
N GLY A 48 3.80 24.18 -11.29
CA GLY A 48 4.26 22.81 -11.11
C GLY A 48 5.50 22.68 -10.23
N SER A 49 6.08 21.48 -10.16
CA SER A 49 7.39 21.26 -9.52
C SER A 49 8.49 21.99 -10.29
N GLY A 50 9.36 22.71 -9.58
CA GLY A 50 10.50 23.45 -10.16
C GLY A 50 10.55 24.95 -9.83
N ASP A 51 9.50 25.49 -9.22
CA ASP A 51 9.53 26.75 -8.47
C ASP A 51 9.63 26.45 -6.95
N ASP A 52 9.64 27.48 -6.09
CA ASP A 52 9.77 27.32 -4.63
C ASP A 52 8.63 26.48 -4.00
N ALA A 53 7.45 26.48 -4.63
CA ALA A 53 6.32 25.65 -4.25
C ALA A 53 5.33 25.49 -5.43
N ALA A 54 4.66 24.34 -5.50
CA ALA A 54 3.54 24.17 -6.44
C ALA A 54 2.29 24.93 -5.97
N VAL A 55 1.51 25.37 -6.95
CA VAL A 55 0.18 25.95 -6.76
C VAL A 55 -0.79 25.16 -7.62
N PHE A 56 -1.87 24.68 -7.01
CA PHE A 56 -2.94 23.96 -7.69
C PHE A 56 -4.29 24.53 -7.25
N ASP A 57 -5.25 24.53 -8.17
CA ASP A 57 -6.64 24.90 -7.89
C ASP A 57 -7.49 23.65 -7.98
N ALA A 58 -7.90 23.13 -6.82
CA ALA A 58 -8.76 21.96 -6.72
C ALA A 58 -10.26 22.30 -6.92
N GLY A 59 -10.62 23.58 -7.13
CA GLY A 59 -11.99 24.00 -7.39
C GLY A 59 -12.98 23.79 -6.23
N GLY A 60 -12.51 23.41 -5.04
CA GLY A 60 -13.35 23.04 -3.90
C GLY A 60 -12.57 22.48 -2.71
N PRO A 61 -13.24 21.78 -1.77
CA PRO A 61 -12.59 21.13 -0.64
C PRO A 61 -11.55 20.09 -1.09
N THR A 62 -10.42 20.09 -0.40
CA THR A 62 -9.25 19.26 -0.69
C THR A 62 -9.08 18.20 0.38
N VAL A 63 -8.73 16.99 -0.04
CA VAL A 63 -8.35 15.88 0.85
C VAL A 63 -6.84 15.76 0.85
N ILE A 64 -6.23 15.55 2.02
CA ILE A 64 -4.79 15.38 2.17
C ILE A 64 -4.54 14.18 3.08
N SER A 65 -3.65 13.28 2.66
CA SER A 65 -3.11 12.22 3.52
C SER A 65 -1.61 12.08 3.32
N THR A 66 -0.93 11.44 4.27
CA THR A 66 0.49 11.16 4.18
C THR A 66 0.84 9.79 4.72
N ASP A 67 1.67 9.08 3.96
CA ASP A 67 2.18 7.76 4.32
C ASP A 67 3.69 7.71 4.21
N THR A 68 4.29 6.78 4.94
CA THR A 68 5.74 6.58 4.94
C THR A 68 6.08 5.11 4.77
N ALA A 69 6.84 4.81 3.72
CA ALA A 69 7.46 3.52 3.49
C ALA A 69 8.93 3.56 3.95
N VAL A 70 9.30 2.58 4.76
CA VAL A 70 10.64 2.46 5.38
C VAL A 70 11.25 1.15 4.91
N GLN A 71 12.49 1.21 4.39
CA GLN A 71 13.27 0.03 4.03
C GLN A 71 13.35 -0.95 5.21
N ASN A 72 13.34 -2.25 4.94
CA ASN A 72 13.37 -3.35 5.92
C ASN A 72 12.14 -3.45 6.85
N ARG A 73 11.20 -2.49 6.79
CA ARG A 73 9.93 -2.53 7.51
C ARG A 73 8.73 -2.74 6.57
N HIS A 74 8.65 -1.93 5.52
CA HIS A 74 7.53 -1.92 4.57
C HIS A 74 7.90 -2.53 3.22
N PHE A 75 9.18 -2.43 2.84
CA PHE A 75 9.72 -3.03 1.62
C PHE A 75 11.17 -3.49 1.81
N ARG A 76 11.64 -4.35 0.91
CA ARG A 76 13.03 -4.80 0.83
C ARG A 76 13.50 -4.76 -0.62
N PHE A 77 14.70 -4.29 -0.89
CA PHE A 77 15.25 -4.24 -2.25
C PHE A 77 15.52 -5.63 -2.83
N GLU A 78 15.65 -6.65 -1.97
CA GLU A 78 15.75 -8.06 -2.35
C GLU A 78 14.42 -8.62 -2.86
N TRP A 79 13.31 -7.96 -2.52
CA TRP A 79 11.97 -8.37 -2.92
C TRP A 79 11.43 -7.49 -4.03
N SER A 80 11.61 -6.18 -3.97
CA SER A 80 10.98 -5.22 -4.88
C SER A 80 12.02 -4.42 -5.64
N THR A 81 11.77 -4.21 -6.94
CA THR A 81 12.57 -3.27 -7.73
C THR A 81 12.39 -1.83 -7.21
N PRO A 82 13.38 -0.94 -7.38
CA PRO A 82 13.26 0.46 -6.97
C PRO A 82 12.03 1.14 -7.60
N ARG A 83 11.73 0.85 -8.87
CA ARG A 83 10.51 1.31 -9.53
C ARG A 83 9.23 0.85 -8.84
N GLN A 84 9.12 -0.44 -8.49
CA GLN A 84 7.96 -0.95 -7.76
C GLN A 84 7.78 -0.28 -6.40
N ILE A 85 8.88 0.01 -5.69
CA ILE A 85 8.86 0.73 -4.41
C ILE A 85 8.26 2.12 -4.59
N GLY A 86 8.71 2.87 -5.61
CA GLY A 86 8.16 4.18 -5.94
C GLY A 86 6.68 4.14 -6.33
N GLU A 87 6.28 3.18 -7.18
CA GLU A 87 4.86 3.01 -7.56
C GLU A 87 3.99 2.65 -6.35
N ARG A 88 4.44 1.70 -5.51
CA ARG A 88 3.70 1.24 -4.34
C ARG A 88 3.48 2.37 -3.33
N ALA A 89 4.50 3.17 -3.05
CA ALA A 89 4.38 4.29 -2.10
C ALA A 89 3.31 5.32 -2.52
N VAL A 90 3.18 5.58 -3.82
CA VAL A 90 2.11 6.45 -4.35
C VAL A 90 0.74 5.79 -4.23
N ILE A 91 0.62 4.51 -4.58
CA ILE A 91 -0.66 3.79 -4.48
C ILE A 91 -1.15 3.76 -3.03
N GLN A 92 -0.28 3.37 -2.08
CA GLN A 92 -0.60 3.33 -0.65
C GLN A 92 -1.19 4.66 -0.17
N SER A 93 -0.48 5.77 -0.42
CA SER A 93 -0.93 7.09 0.02
C SER A 93 -2.17 7.60 -0.71
N ALA A 94 -2.37 7.21 -1.96
CA ALA A 94 -3.54 7.62 -2.72
C ALA A 94 -4.82 6.87 -2.33
N THR A 95 -4.72 5.71 -1.67
CA THR A 95 -5.90 4.96 -1.23
C THR A 95 -6.72 5.73 -0.20
N ASP A 96 -6.08 6.46 0.71
CA ASP A 96 -6.77 7.36 1.66
C ASP A 96 -7.58 8.45 0.96
N ILE A 97 -7.05 8.99 -0.15
CA ILE A 97 -7.77 9.96 -0.96
C ILE A 97 -9.02 9.32 -1.57
N ALA A 98 -8.89 8.11 -2.10
CA ALA A 98 -10.02 7.35 -2.65
C ALA A 98 -11.05 7.00 -1.56
N ALA A 99 -10.61 6.63 -0.35
CA ALA A 99 -11.46 6.31 0.79
C ALA A 99 -12.34 7.48 1.25
N MET A 100 -11.92 8.71 0.97
CA MET A 100 -12.73 9.92 1.20
C MET A 100 -13.69 10.26 0.06
N GLY A 101 -13.68 9.48 -1.03
CA GLY A 101 -14.48 9.73 -2.24
C GLY A 101 -13.87 10.73 -3.20
N ALA A 102 -12.59 11.09 -3.03
CA ALA A 102 -11.89 12.07 -3.84
C ALA A 102 -11.04 11.39 -4.93
N ARG A 103 -10.75 12.13 -6.01
CA ARG A 103 -9.70 11.73 -6.98
C ARG A 103 -8.35 12.33 -6.57
N THR A 104 -7.26 11.65 -6.88
CA THR A 104 -5.91 12.18 -6.69
C THR A 104 -5.63 13.33 -7.66
N VAL A 105 -5.13 14.44 -7.13
CA VAL A 105 -4.69 15.63 -7.89
C VAL A 105 -3.17 15.66 -7.99
N GLY A 106 -2.47 15.26 -6.94
CA GLY A 106 -1.02 15.21 -6.95
C GLY A 106 -0.42 14.67 -5.67
N VAL A 107 0.91 14.58 -5.68
CA VAL A 107 1.70 14.10 -4.54
C VAL A 107 2.89 15.02 -4.29
N VAL A 108 3.29 15.14 -3.03
CA VAL A 108 4.58 15.69 -2.59
C VAL A 108 5.40 14.54 -2.02
N VAL A 109 6.67 14.42 -2.40
CA VAL A 109 7.50 13.26 -2.00
C VAL A 109 8.78 13.70 -1.31
N SER A 110 8.99 13.25 -0.08
CA SER A 110 10.29 13.34 0.59
C SER A 110 10.99 11.98 0.52
N ILE A 111 12.24 11.97 0.07
CA ILE A 111 13.08 10.78 0.03
C ILE A 111 14.27 11.02 0.97
N ALA A 112 14.43 10.16 1.96
CA ALA A 112 15.64 10.08 2.76
C ALA A 112 16.45 8.85 2.35
N CYS A 113 17.77 8.94 2.21
CA CYS A 113 18.60 7.79 1.85
C CYS A 113 20.08 7.94 2.25
N PRO A 114 20.83 6.82 2.37
CA PRO A 114 22.28 6.87 2.52
C PRO A 114 22.96 7.58 1.36
N VAL A 115 24.02 8.33 1.64
CA VAL A 115 24.86 8.95 0.59
C VAL A 115 25.49 7.92 -0.34
N SER A 116 25.67 6.67 0.14
CA SER A 116 26.15 5.53 -0.64
C SER A 116 25.10 4.90 -1.55
N THR A 117 23.84 5.34 -1.50
CA THR A 117 22.77 4.83 -2.37
C THR A 117 23.16 5.08 -3.83
N PRO A 118 23.07 4.07 -4.73
CA PRO A 118 23.29 4.29 -6.15
C PRO A 118 22.28 5.31 -6.71
N ALA A 119 22.76 6.27 -7.50
CA ALA A 119 21.87 7.29 -8.09
C ALA A 119 20.80 6.70 -9.03
N ALA A 120 21.13 5.59 -9.69
CA ALA A 120 20.19 4.83 -10.52
C ALA A 120 19.00 4.31 -9.71
N THR A 121 19.22 3.84 -8.48
CA THR A 121 18.16 3.40 -7.57
C THR A 121 17.14 4.50 -7.31
N LEU A 122 17.61 5.72 -7.00
CA LEU A 122 16.71 6.86 -6.78
C LEU A 122 15.99 7.30 -8.06
N THR A 123 16.68 7.24 -9.21
CA THR A 123 16.07 7.55 -10.50
C THR A 123 14.93 6.59 -10.82
N GLU A 124 15.13 5.29 -10.61
CA GLU A 124 14.09 4.29 -10.82
C GLU A 124 12.93 4.42 -9.82
N ILE A 125 13.20 4.75 -8.56
CA ILE A 125 12.15 5.10 -7.58
C ILE A 125 11.31 6.28 -8.10
N ASN A 126 11.95 7.35 -8.54
CA ASN A 126 11.28 8.52 -9.09
C ASN A 126 10.47 8.19 -10.34
N ASP A 127 10.98 7.35 -11.23
CA ASP A 127 10.24 6.87 -12.41
C ASP A 127 8.97 6.12 -12.01
N GLY A 128 9.03 5.32 -10.94
CA GLY A 128 7.87 4.66 -10.36
C GLY A 128 6.84 5.65 -9.82
N ILE A 129 7.29 6.61 -9.00
CA ILE A 129 6.43 7.67 -8.46
C ILE A 129 5.70 8.40 -9.61
N LEU A 130 6.44 8.88 -10.61
CA LEU A 130 5.88 9.58 -11.76
C LEU A 130 4.86 8.72 -12.52
N ALA A 131 5.20 7.45 -12.77
CA ALA A 131 4.31 6.54 -13.49
C ALA A 131 2.99 6.30 -12.74
N ALA A 132 3.05 6.02 -11.44
CA ALA A 132 1.86 5.80 -10.63
C ALA A 132 1.02 7.08 -10.49
N THR A 133 1.64 8.22 -10.18
CA THR A 133 0.95 9.50 -10.05
C THR A 133 0.25 9.91 -11.34
N HIS A 134 0.90 9.76 -12.50
CA HIS A 134 0.29 10.06 -13.79
C HIS A 134 -0.86 9.10 -14.14
N ARG A 135 -0.72 7.81 -13.81
CA ARG A 135 -1.77 6.80 -14.00
C ARG A 135 -3.04 7.13 -13.21
N LEU A 136 -2.90 7.73 -12.03
CA LEU A 136 -4.01 8.23 -11.22
C LEU A 136 -4.57 9.59 -11.69
N GLY A 137 -3.97 10.19 -12.73
CA GLY A 137 -4.35 11.50 -13.25
C GLY A 137 -3.71 12.69 -12.52
N GLY A 138 -2.92 12.45 -11.48
CA GLY A 138 -2.26 13.50 -10.69
C GLY A 138 -0.89 13.93 -11.24
N ARG A 139 -0.18 14.78 -10.48
CA ARG A 139 1.23 15.16 -10.74
C ARG A 139 2.08 15.20 -9.48
N VAL A 140 3.40 15.12 -9.65
CA VAL A 140 4.35 15.40 -8.57
C VAL A 140 4.47 16.92 -8.40
N LEU A 141 3.99 17.40 -7.26
CA LEU A 141 3.87 18.81 -6.90
C LEU A 141 5.17 19.36 -6.28
N GLY A 142 6.06 18.49 -5.84
CA GLY A 142 7.31 18.88 -5.20
C GLY A 142 7.85 17.76 -4.34
N GLY A 143 8.91 18.07 -3.60
CA GLY A 143 9.54 17.09 -2.76
C GLY A 143 10.81 17.58 -2.10
N ASP A 144 11.46 16.65 -1.40
CA ASP A 144 12.73 16.85 -0.73
C ASP A 144 13.62 15.62 -0.87
N LEU A 145 14.94 15.81 -0.85
CA LEU A 145 15.92 14.74 -0.86
C LEU A 145 16.94 14.98 0.25
N VAL A 146 17.01 14.07 1.22
CA VAL A 146 17.84 14.24 2.41
C VAL A 146 18.67 12.99 2.73
N ALA A 147 19.80 13.17 3.40
CA ALA A 147 20.63 12.07 3.86
C ALA A 147 20.03 11.38 5.10
N ALA A 148 20.07 10.04 5.15
CA ALA A 148 19.66 9.22 6.28
C ALA A 148 20.39 7.85 6.27
N ASP A 149 20.16 7.02 7.29
CA ASP A 149 20.81 5.70 7.42
C ASP A 149 20.13 4.60 6.59
N GLU A 150 18.87 4.79 6.20
CA GLU A 150 18.08 3.86 5.39
C GLU A 150 17.27 4.61 4.34
N VAL A 151 16.79 3.91 3.32
CA VAL A 151 15.87 4.49 2.34
C VAL A 151 14.47 4.63 2.94
N VAL A 152 13.97 5.85 3.01
CA VAL A 152 12.63 6.20 3.49
C VAL A 152 11.94 7.05 2.44
N LEU A 153 10.70 6.69 2.10
CA LEU A 153 9.85 7.45 1.19
C LEU A 153 8.62 7.92 1.97
N THR A 154 8.46 9.24 2.09
CA THR A 154 7.24 9.84 2.62
C THR A 154 6.48 10.49 1.46
N VAL A 155 5.25 10.04 1.24
CA VAL A 155 4.38 10.55 0.19
C VAL A 155 3.20 11.24 0.85
N THR A 156 3.00 12.52 0.52
CA THR A 156 1.79 13.25 0.87
C THR A 156 0.92 13.34 -0.38
N SER A 157 -0.23 12.69 -0.36
CA SER A 157 -1.21 12.72 -1.45
C SER A 157 -2.23 13.83 -1.22
N VAL A 158 -2.62 14.48 -2.31
CA VAL A 158 -3.63 15.53 -2.34
C VAL A 158 -4.71 15.14 -3.34
N GLY A 159 -5.98 15.32 -2.95
CA GLY A 159 -7.13 15.01 -3.78
C GLY A 159 -8.20 16.08 -3.79
N ALA A 160 -9.06 16.01 -4.81
CA ALA A 160 -10.21 16.89 -5.00
C ALA A 160 -11.51 16.09 -4.94
N LEU A 161 -12.51 16.65 -4.26
CA LEU A 161 -13.85 16.05 -4.14
C LEU A 161 -14.77 16.39 -5.32
N ASP A 162 -14.40 17.35 -6.18
CA ASP A 162 -15.17 17.76 -7.36
C ASP A 162 -16.68 18.00 -7.08
N GLY A 163 -16.98 18.62 -5.94
CA GLY A 163 -18.34 18.93 -5.50
C GLY A 163 -19.06 17.81 -4.74
N LEU A 164 -18.42 16.66 -4.53
CA LEU A 164 -18.91 15.61 -3.63
C LEU A 164 -18.70 15.99 -2.16
N THR A 165 -19.56 15.46 -1.30
CA THR A 165 -19.34 15.49 0.14
C THR A 165 -18.30 14.41 0.51
N PRO A 166 -17.33 14.69 1.38
CA PRO A 166 -16.40 13.65 1.83
C PRO A 166 -17.16 12.51 2.52
N VAL A 167 -16.81 11.27 2.17
CA VAL A 167 -17.34 10.08 2.85
C VAL A 167 -16.50 9.84 4.10
N ALA A 168 -17.10 9.98 5.27
CA ALA A 168 -16.39 9.89 6.56
C ALA A 168 -16.69 8.58 7.29
N LEU A 169 -15.74 8.13 8.11
CA LEU A 169 -15.86 6.94 8.98
C LEU A 169 -17.04 6.98 9.97
N THR A 170 -17.60 8.16 10.24
CA THR A 170 -18.66 8.38 11.24
C THR A 170 -20.06 8.20 10.69
N GLY A 171 -20.21 7.96 9.39
CA GLY A 171 -21.51 8.01 8.73
C GLY A 171 -22.28 6.69 8.65
N ALA A 172 -21.71 5.54 9.02
CA ALA A 172 -22.37 4.25 8.89
C ALA A 172 -23.65 4.19 9.73
N GLN A 173 -24.71 3.62 9.16
CA GLN A 173 -26.05 3.64 9.75
C GLN A 173 -26.55 2.23 10.03
N VAL A 174 -27.34 2.06 11.09
CA VAL A 174 -28.01 0.78 11.37
C VAL A 174 -28.93 0.43 10.19
N GLY A 175 -28.78 -0.79 9.67
CA GLY A 175 -29.50 -1.26 8.48
C GLY A 175 -28.70 -1.15 7.18
N ASP A 176 -27.53 -0.51 7.21
CA ASP A 176 -26.59 -0.55 6.09
C ASP A 176 -26.04 -1.96 5.85
N VAL A 177 -25.62 -2.21 4.62
CA VAL A 177 -24.78 -3.35 4.27
C VAL A 177 -23.32 -2.93 4.19
N LEU A 178 -22.42 -3.84 4.56
CA LEU A 178 -20.97 -3.67 4.41
C LEU A 178 -20.52 -4.31 3.11
N ALA A 179 -19.71 -3.62 2.32
CA ALA A 179 -19.15 -4.13 1.08
C ALA A 179 -17.68 -3.76 0.90
N VAL A 180 -16.95 -4.59 0.14
CA VAL A 180 -15.55 -4.33 -0.24
C VAL A 180 -15.40 -4.22 -1.76
N SER A 181 -14.43 -3.41 -2.22
CA SER A 181 -14.21 -3.13 -3.64
C SER A 181 -13.50 -4.24 -4.42
N GLY A 182 -12.89 -5.21 -3.73
CA GLY A 182 -12.09 -6.25 -4.36
C GLY A 182 -11.65 -7.36 -3.40
N PRO A 183 -10.90 -8.35 -3.91
CA PRO A 183 -10.42 -9.47 -3.11
C PRO A 183 -9.38 -9.05 -2.07
N LEU A 184 -9.38 -9.73 -0.93
CA LEU A 184 -8.47 -9.48 0.20
C LEU A 184 -7.52 -10.67 0.45
N GLY A 185 -6.44 -10.40 1.17
CA GLY A 185 -5.42 -11.34 1.61
C GLY A 185 -4.32 -11.63 0.60
N SER A 186 -4.31 -10.96 -0.56
CA SER A 186 -3.33 -11.26 -1.61
C SER A 186 -1.95 -10.72 -1.27
N ALA A 187 -1.88 -9.52 -0.66
CA ALA A 187 -0.62 -8.94 -0.21
C ALA A 187 0.01 -9.73 0.95
N ALA A 188 -0.80 -10.21 1.90
CA ALA A 188 -0.34 -11.07 2.99
C ALA A 188 0.15 -12.43 2.49
N ALA A 189 -0.56 -13.06 1.54
CA ALA A 189 -0.12 -14.29 0.89
C ALA A 189 1.23 -14.10 0.17
N GLY A 190 1.41 -12.98 -0.53
CA GLY A 190 2.65 -12.64 -1.21
C GLY A 190 3.82 -12.48 -0.25
N LEU A 191 3.60 -11.81 0.89
CA LEU A 191 4.59 -11.70 1.94
C LEU A 191 4.98 -13.07 2.49
N ALA A 192 3.99 -13.93 2.78
CA ALA A 192 4.24 -15.28 3.28
C ALA A 192 5.09 -16.11 2.29
N VAL A 193 4.80 -16.00 0.98
CA VAL A 193 5.60 -16.63 -0.07
C VAL A 193 7.03 -16.08 -0.11
N LEU A 194 7.22 -14.77 -0.02
CA LEU A 194 8.55 -14.15 -0.01
C LEU A 194 9.37 -14.58 1.21
N LEU A 195 8.76 -14.62 2.39
CA LEU A 195 9.38 -15.08 3.63
C LEU A 195 9.74 -16.58 3.55
N ALA A 196 8.83 -17.42 3.08
CA ALA A 196 9.07 -18.85 2.88
C ALA A 196 10.19 -19.10 1.84
N ALA A 197 10.25 -18.27 0.79
CA ALA A 197 11.31 -18.34 -0.21
C ALA A 197 12.68 -17.90 0.35
N ASP A 198 12.73 -16.99 1.32
CA ASP A 198 13.97 -16.56 1.99
C ASP A 198 14.41 -17.53 3.11
N GLY A 199 13.53 -18.45 3.51
CA GLY A 199 13.77 -19.45 4.54
C GLY A 199 14.75 -20.56 4.13
N CYS A 200 15.30 -21.24 5.14
CA CYS A 200 16.11 -22.44 4.95
C CYS A 200 15.23 -23.68 4.72
N ASP A 201 15.82 -24.75 4.18
CA ASP A 201 15.22 -26.08 4.19
C ASP A 201 15.42 -26.80 5.55
N GLU A 202 15.00 -28.06 5.64
CA GLU A 202 15.09 -28.87 6.86
C GLU A 202 16.54 -29.09 7.33
N ASP A 203 17.51 -29.02 6.41
CA ASP A 203 18.93 -29.14 6.68
C ASP A 203 19.58 -27.79 7.07
N GLY A 204 18.79 -26.71 7.09
CA GLY A 204 19.24 -25.36 7.43
C GLY A 204 19.89 -24.61 6.27
N GLU A 205 19.83 -25.16 5.05
CA GLU A 205 20.46 -24.59 3.86
C GLU A 205 19.49 -23.72 3.05
N ARG A 206 20.00 -22.66 2.44
CA ARG A 206 19.23 -21.84 1.50
C ARG A 206 19.40 -22.39 0.09
N SER A 207 18.29 -22.69 -0.57
CA SER A 207 18.28 -23.15 -1.97
C SER A 207 17.74 -22.08 -2.90
N ALA A 208 18.62 -21.44 -3.67
CA ALA A 208 18.25 -20.44 -4.67
C ALA A 208 17.23 -20.97 -5.70
N GLU A 209 17.33 -22.25 -6.07
CA GLU A 209 16.39 -22.91 -6.97
C GLU A 209 14.99 -23.03 -6.35
N ARG A 210 14.90 -23.44 -5.08
CA ARG A 210 13.63 -23.51 -4.34
C ARG A 210 13.01 -22.13 -4.20
N SER A 211 13.80 -21.13 -3.80
CA SER A 211 13.34 -19.74 -3.66
C SER A 211 12.77 -19.21 -4.98
N HIS A 212 13.49 -19.40 -6.08
CA HIS A 212 13.04 -18.98 -7.41
C HIS A 212 11.75 -19.71 -7.83
N ARG A 213 11.70 -21.03 -7.64
CA ARG A 213 10.52 -21.84 -8.00
C ARG A 213 9.27 -21.41 -7.22
N LEU A 214 9.38 -21.21 -5.91
CA LEU A 214 8.25 -20.83 -5.06
C LEU A 214 7.71 -19.44 -5.47
N ARG A 215 8.60 -18.46 -5.67
CA ARG A 215 8.21 -17.12 -6.14
C ARG A 215 7.55 -17.17 -7.52
N ALA A 216 8.08 -17.97 -8.44
CA ALA A 216 7.54 -18.10 -9.80
C ALA A 216 6.16 -18.80 -9.82
N GLN A 217 5.98 -19.82 -8.99
CA GLN A 217 4.71 -20.56 -8.87
C GLN A 217 3.58 -19.69 -8.30
N HIS A 218 3.92 -18.74 -7.43
CA HIS A 218 2.98 -17.84 -6.76
C HIS A 218 3.18 -16.38 -7.16
N ALA A 219 3.57 -16.13 -8.41
CA ALA A 219 3.91 -14.80 -8.90
C ALA A 219 2.79 -13.76 -8.68
N GLU A 220 1.52 -14.12 -8.86
CA GLU A 220 0.39 -13.19 -8.69
C GLU A 220 0.28 -12.60 -7.28
N VAL A 221 0.41 -13.42 -6.23
CA VAL A 221 0.37 -12.93 -4.83
C VAL A 221 1.68 -12.22 -4.48
N VAL A 222 2.82 -12.68 -4.97
CA VAL A 222 4.11 -11.99 -4.80
C VAL A 222 4.05 -10.58 -5.40
N ASP A 223 3.47 -10.44 -6.58
CA ASP A 223 3.30 -9.13 -7.23
C ASP A 223 2.28 -8.27 -6.49
N SER A 224 1.21 -8.87 -5.94
CA SER A 224 0.23 -8.17 -5.09
C SER A 224 0.89 -7.56 -3.84
N HIS A 225 1.85 -8.25 -3.23
CA HIS A 225 2.62 -7.70 -2.12
C HIS A 225 3.59 -6.59 -2.56
N ARG A 226 4.29 -6.78 -3.69
CA ARG A 226 5.28 -5.82 -4.19
C ARG A 226 4.66 -4.53 -4.67
N LEU A 227 3.50 -4.61 -5.32
CA LEU A 227 2.78 -3.50 -5.90
C LEU A 227 1.28 -3.82 -5.92
N PRO A 228 0.54 -3.48 -4.85
CA PRO A 228 -0.91 -3.60 -4.85
C PRO A 228 -1.51 -2.72 -5.96
N ASN A 229 -2.60 -3.19 -6.57
CA ASN A 229 -3.25 -2.53 -7.69
C ASN A 229 -4.79 -2.46 -7.51
N PRO A 230 -5.27 -1.78 -6.46
CA PRO A 230 -6.70 -1.53 -6.28
C PRO A 230 -7.24 -0.57 -7.35
N ASP A 231 -8.54 -0.68 -7.65
CA ASP A 231 -9.23 0.32 -8.46
C ASP A 231 -9.60 1.52 -7.58
N LEU A 232 -8.71 2.50 -7.49
CA LEU A 232 -8.93 3.71 -6.69
C LEU A 232 -10.09 4.58 -7.21
N SER A 233 -10.57 4.36 -8.44
CA SER A 233 -11.77 5.06 -8.92
C SER A 233 -13.04 4.59 -8.20
N ALA A 234 -13.01 3.41 -7.57
CA ALA A 234 -14.11 2.86 -6.77
C ALA A 234 -14.52 3.79 -5.62
N GLY A 235 -13.60 4.61 -5.09
CA GLY A 235 -13.90 5.58 -4.05
C GLY A 235 -14.89 6.66 -4.52
N VAL A 236 -14.60 7.29 -5.66
CA VAL A 236 -15.49 8.29 -6.27
C VAL A 236 -16.83 7.66 -6.67
N VAL A 237 -16.81 6.41 -7.17
CA VAL A 237 -18.01 5.65 -7.51
C VAL A 237 -18.89 5.40 -6.28
N ALA A 238 -18.30 4.95 -5.18
CA ALA A 238 -19.00 4.72 -3.92
C ALA A 238 -19.59 6.00 -3.34
N ALA A 239 -18.83 7.10 -3.34
CA ALA A 239 -19.32 8.40 -2.89
C ALA A 239 -20.53 8.89 -3.70
N ARG A 240 -20.48 8.76 -5.03
CA ARG A 240 -21.61 9.11 -5.91
C ARG A 240 -22.83 8.23 -5.73
N ALA A 241 -22.61 6.96 -5.38
CA ALA A 241 -23.70 6.04 -5.08
C ALA A 241 -24.35 6.31 -3.71
N GLY A 242 -23.73 7.12 -2.86
CA GLY A 242 -24.27 7.45 -1.54
C GLY A 242 -23.72 6.58 -0.42
N ALA A 243 -22.47 6.12 -0.52
CA ALA A 243 -21.77 5.51 0.61
C ALA A 243 -21.93 6.37 1.88
N HIS A 244 -22.38 5.74 2.96
CA HIS A 244 -22.58 6.40 4.24
C HIS A 244 -21.27 6.55 5.00
N ALA A 245 -20.40 5.55 4.92
CA ALA A 245 -19.04 5.60 5.43
C ALA A 245 -18.11 4.73 4.58
N MET A 246 -16.82 5.06 4.56
CA MET A 246 -15.82 4.37 3.75
C MET A 246 -14.43 4.52 4.38
N THR A 247 -13.59 3.51 4.16
CA THR A 247 -12.19 3.42 4.56
C THR A 247 -11.44 2.53 3.58
N ASP A 248 -10.12 2.57 3.58
CA ASP A 248 -9.30 1.57 2.90
C ASP A 248 -9.00 0.38 3.82
N VAL A 249 -8.49 -0.71 3.24
CA VAL A 249 -8.05 -1.93 3.93
C VAL A 249 -6.53 -2.03 3.83
N SER A 250 -5.84 -1.37 4.74
CA SER A 250 -4.38 -1.31 4.82
C SER A 250 -3.82 -2.09 6.01
N ASP A 251 -4.46 -2.08 7.18
CA ASP A 251 -4.00 -2.86 8.35
C ASP A 251 -4.66 -4.24 8.47
N GLY A 252 -5.65 -4.49 7.61
CA GLY A 252 -6.43 -5.72 7.51
C GLY A 252 -7.88 -5.52 7.94
N LEU A 253 -8.79 -6.27 7.31
CA LEU A 253 -10.24 -6.03 7.39
C LEU A 253 -10.76 -5.91 8.83
N VAL A 254 -10.25 -6.74 9.75
CA VAL A 254 -10.67 -6.72 11.16
C VAL A 254 -10.33 -5.40 11.86
N GLU A 255 -9.18 -4.77 11.58
CA GLU A 255 -8.85 -3.47 12.18
C GLU A 255 -9.72 -2.36 11.61
N GLU A 256 -9.95 -2.37 10.30
CA GLU A 256 -10.82 -1.37 9.65
C GLU A 256 -12.26 -1.45 10.11
N LEU A 257 -12.78 -2.66 10.30
CA LEU A 257 -14.11 -2.86 10.89
C LEU A 257 -14.16 -2.29 12.31
N LYS A 258 -13.13 -2.46 13.14
CA LYS A 258 -13.11 -1.89 14.50
C LYS A 258 -13.08 -0.37 14.46
N THR A 259 -12.24 0.20 13.60
CA THR A 259 -12.13 1.65 13.39
C THR A 259 -13.47 2.23 12.95
N LEU A 260 -14.08 1.65 11.91
CA LEU A 260 -15.38 2.06 11.39
C LEU A 260 -16.49 1.94 12.44
N ALA A 261 -16.56 0.80 13.15
CA ALA A 261 -17.57 0.55 14.17
C ALA A 261 -17.45 1.54 15.35
N ALA A 262 -16.21 1.84 15.77
CA ALA A 262 -15.95 2.80 16.83
C ALA A 262 -16.32 4.23 16.41
N ALA A 263 -15.91 4.65 15.21
CA ALA A 263 -16.17 6.00 14.68
C ALA A 263 -17.67 6.25 14.44
N SER A 264 -18.39 5.28 13.87
CA SER A 264 -19.83 5.37 13.62
C SER A 264 -20.70 5.00 14.84
N ASN A 265 -20.10 4.50 15.92
CA ASN A 265 -20.81 3.99 17.10
C ASN A 265 -21.88 2.92 16.78
N VAL A 266 -21.51 1.95 15.94
CA VAL A 266 -22.37 0.84 15.50
C VAL A 266 -21.75 -0.51 15.85
N ALA A 267 -22.49 -1.60 15.63
CA ALA A 267 -21.93 -2.95 15.61
C ALA A 267 -21.88 -3.47 14.17
N LEU A 268 -20.83 -4.19 13.81
CA LEU A 268 -20.62 -4.73 12.46
C LEU A 268 -20.60 -6.25 12.52
N ALA A 269 -21.31 -6.88 11.57
CA ALA A 269 -21.32 -8.33 11.43
C ALA A 269 -20.90 -8.70 10.01
N VAL A 270 -19.90 -9.57 9.90
CA VAL A 270 -19.37 -10.05 8.62
C VAL A 270 -19.58 -11.54 8.51
N ASP A 271 -20.00 -11.97 7.32
CA ASP A 271 -20.02 -13.36 6.88
C ASP A 271 -18.70 -13.64 6.16
N VAL A 272 -17.84 -14.44 6.80
CA VAL A 272 -16.47 -14.67 6.32
C VAL A 272 -16.48 -15.37 4.96
N SER A 273 -17.48 -16.22 4.69
CA SER A 273 -17.62 -16.93 3.43
C SER A 273 -17.86 -16.00 2.24
N ARG A 274 -18.34 -14.78 2.49
CA ARG A 274 -18.60 -13.75 1.48
C ARG A 274 -17.40 -12.85 1.21
N VAL A 275 -16.37 -12.87 2.06
CA VAL A 275 -15.16 -12.07 1.85
C VAL A 275 -14.42 -12.62 0.61
N PRO A 276 -14.29 -11.82 -0.46
CA PRO A 276 -13.72 -12.26 -1.72
C PRO A 276 -12.20 -12.48 -1.58
N ARG A 277 -11.70 -13.53 -2.23
CA ARG A 277 -10.28 -13.90 -2.31
C ARG A 277 -9.94 -14.32 -3.73
N THR A 278 -8.68 -14.14 -4.13
CA THR A 278 -8.21 -14.67 -5.41
C THR A 278 -7.93 -16.16 -5.30
N GLU A 279 -7.97 -16.84 -6.44
CA GLU A 279 -7.54 -18.24 -6.50
C GLU A 279 -6.05 -18.40 -6.20
N ALA A 280 -5.22 -17.41 -6.54
CA ALA A 280 -3.80 -17.40 -6.21
C ALA A 280 -3.57 -17.36 -4.69
N THR A 281 -4.35 -16.56 -3.96
CA THR A 281 -4.34 -16.54 -2.48
C THR A 281 -4.64 -17.92 -1.91
N ARG A 282 -5.71 -18.57 -2.39
CA ARG A 282 -6.09 -19.92 -1.94
C ARG A 282 -5.01 -20.98 -2.20
N ARG A 283 -4.38 -20.92 -3.37
CA ARG A 283 -3.28 -21.84 -3.72
C ARG A 283 -2.04 -21.63 -2.87
N ALA A 284 -1.69 -20.38 -2.59
CA ALA A 284 -0.56 -20.06 -1.70
C ALA A 284 -0.84 -20.56 -0.26
N ALA A 285 -2.07 -20.39 0.23
CA ALA A 285 -2.46 -20.88 1.56
C ALA A 285 -2.34 -22.41 1.65
N ALA A 286 -2.85 -23.11 0.65
CA ALA A 286 -2.76 -24.57 0.58
C ALA A 286 -1.32 -25.10 0.52
N GLU A 287 -0.44 -24.47 -0.26
CA GLU A 287 0.97 -24.86 -0.37
C GLU A 287 1.75 -24.59 0.94
N LEU A 288 1.47 -23.47 1.61
CA LEU A 288 2.16 -23.06 2.83
C LEU A 288 1.56 -23.67 4.11
N GLY A 289 0.43 -24.36 4.01
CA GLY A 289 -0.29 -24.89 5.17
C GLY A 289 -0.95 -23.81 6.04
N GLU A 290 -1.26 -22.66 5.43
CA GLU A 290 -1.83 -21.47 6.07
C GLU A 290 -3.33 -21.34 5.77
N SER A 291 -4.00 -20.37 6.42
CA SER A 291 -5.42 -20.08 6.19
C SER A 291 -5.60 -18.81 5.35
N ASP A 292 -6.27 -18.94 4.21
CA ASP A 292 -6.65 -17.80 3.38
C ASP A 292 -7.70 -16.90 4.04
N ASP A 293 -8.54 -17.45 4.94
CA ASP A 293 -9.43 -16.64 5.79
C ASP A 293 -8.62 -15.73 6.70
N ILE A 294 -7.59 -16.25 7.37
CA ILE A 294 -6.73 -15.43 8.24
C ILE A 294 -6.07 -14.31 7.43
N TRP A 295 -5.49 -14.62 6.26
CA TRP A 295 -4.91 -13.58 5.41
C TRP A 295 -5.93 -12.55 4.94
N ALA A 296 -7.14 -12.95 4.54
CA ALA A 296 -8.18 -12.00 4.11
C ALA A 296 -8.73 -11.13 5.25
N LEU A 297 -8.72 -11.64 6.49
CA LEU A 297 -9.28 -10.96 7.65
C LEU A 297 -8.26 -10.08 8.38
N THR A 298 -7.01 -10.52 8.48
CA THR A 298 -5.97 -9.88 9.30
C THR A 298 -4.74 -9.46 8.51
N GLY A 299 -4.62 -9.88 7.25
CA GLY A 299 -3.56 -9.43 6.36
C GLY A 299 -3.78 -7.98 5.94
N GLY A 300 -2.75 -7.16 6.07
CA GLY A 300 -2.76 -5.79 5.58
C GLY A 300 -2.29 -5.68 4.13
N GLU A 301 -2.19 -4.44 3.65
CA GLU A 301 -1.56 -4.01 2.40
C GLU A 301 -2.32 -4.39 1.11
N ASP A 302 -3.61 -4.73 1.19
CA ASP A 302 -4.43 -4.97 0.00
C ASP A 302 -4.92 -3.66 -0.66
N HIS A 303 -5.10 -2.59 0.13
CA HIS A 303 -5.54 -1.26 -0.32
C HIS A 303 -6.88 -1.25 -1.08
N GLN A 304 -7.71 -2.27 -0.85
CA GLN A 304 -9.11 -2.25 -1.28
C GLN A 304 -9.91 -1.33 -0.38
N LEU A 305 -11.09 -0.91 -0.82
CA LEU A 305 -11.98 -0.07 -0.04
C LEU A 305 -13.04 -0.92 0.68
N LEU A 306 -13.38 -0.53 1.91
CA LEU A 306 -14.50 -1.03 2.72
C LEU A 306 -15.50 0.12 2.89
N ALA A 307 -16.78 -0.12 2.60
CA ALA A 307 -17.82 0.90 2.73
C ALA A 307 -19.16 0.36 3.25
N ALA A 308 -19.93 1.24 3.87
CA ALA A 308 -21.30 1.03 4.31
C ALA A 308 -22.28 1.75 3.36
N PHE A 309 -23.33 1.06 2.95
CA PHE A 309 -24.34 1.57 2.01
C PHE A 309 -25.74 1.18 2.46
N ALA A 310 -26.74 1.96 2.03
CA ALA A 310 -28.07 1.39 1.89
C ALA A 310 -28.03 0.23 0.86
N ALA A 311 -28.74 -0.87 1.14
CA ALA A 311 -28.64 -2.10 0.34
C ALA A 311 -28.93 -1.93 -1.17
N ALA A 312 -29.75 -0.94 -1.54
CA ALA A 312 -30.09 -0.65 -2.93
C ALA A 312 -29.02 0.14 -3.68
N ASP A 313 -28.08 0.75 -2.96
CA ASP A 313 -27.12 1.72 -3.49
C ASP A 313 -25.72 1.13 -3.68
N VAL A 314 -25.52 -0.16 -3.39
CA VAL A 314 -24.24 -0.84 -3.58
C VAL A 314 -23.85 -0.82 -5.08
N PRO A 315 -22.71 -0.21 -5.45
CA PRO A 315 -22.30 -0.14 -6.86
C PRO A 315 -21.92 -1.51 -7.43
N LEU A 316 -22.01 -1.64 -8.75
CA LEU A 316 -21.46 -2.81 -9.45
C LEU A 316 -19.97 -2.96 -9.16
N GLY A 317 -19.51 -4.20 -8.97
CA GLY A 317 -18.12 -4.53 -8.65
C GLY A 317 -17.82 -4.64 -7.16
N TRP A 318 -18.68 -4.11 -6.30
CA TRP A 318 -18.56 -4.27 -4.85
C TRP A 318 -19.18 -5.60 -4.39
N VAL A 319 -18.55 -6.23 -3.42
CA VAL A 319 -19.03 -7.47 -2.81
C VAL A 319 -19.55 -7.17 -1.42
N VAL A 320 -20.86 -7.33 -1.21
CA VAL A 320 -21.44 -7.25 0.13
C VAL A 320 -20.93 -8.42 0.97
N ILE A 321 -20.37 -8.13 2.15
CA ILE A 321 -19.76 -9.08 3.08
C ILE A 321 -20.49 -9.15 4.43
N GLY A 322 -21.38 -8.22 4.72
CA GLY A 322 -21.95 -8.10 6.05
C GLY A 322 -23.00 -7.01 6.19
N ASP A 323 -23.33 -6.69 7.44
CA ASP A 323 -24.35 -5.71 7.79
C ASP A 323 -24.00 -4.88 9.04
N VAL A 324 -24.57 -3.68 9.10
CA VAL A 324 -24.42 -2.73 10.20
C VAL A 324 -25.63 -2.83 11.14
N ARG A 325 -25.36 -3.07 12.42
CA ARG A 325 -26.33 -3.35 13.47
C ARG A 325 -26.28 -2.31 14.58
N GLU A 326 -27.36 -2.27 15.36
CA GLU A 326 -27.40 -1.51 16.60
C GLU A 326 -26.36 -2.04 17.60
N ARG A 327 -25.58 -1.14 18.18
CA ARG A 327 -24.62 -1.47 19.22
C ARG A 327 -25.35 -1.74 20.55
N THR A 328 -25.27 -2.97 21.04
CA THR A 328 -25.96 -3.39 22.28
C THR A 328 -24.97 -3.70 23.40
N GLY A 329 -24.95 -2.83 24.42
CA GLY A 329 -24.14 -3.01 25.64
C GLY A 329 -22.64 -3.09 25.39
N ASP A 330 -21.93 -3.85 26.24
CA ASP A 330 -20.47 -4.00 26.22
C ASP A 330 -19.95 -5.07 25.23
N ARG A 331 -20.80 -5.55 24.30
CA ARG A 331 -20.35 -6.55 23.32
C ARG A 331 -19.29 -5.95 22.39
N ALA A 332 -18.38 -6.80 21.92
CA ALA A 332 -17.40 -6.40 20.91
C ALA A 332 -18.15 -5.80 19.70
N PRO A 333 -17.71 -4.64 19.19
CA PRO A 333 -18.42 -3.93 18.13
C PRO A 333 -18.29 -4.62 16.76
N VAL A 334 -17.52 -5.69 16.65
CA VAL A 334 -17.31 -6.46 15.42
C VAL A 334 -17.48 -7.95 15.71
N SER A 335 -18.17 -8.64 14.79
CA SER A 335 -18.35 -10.09 14.82
C SER A 335 -18.15 -10.71 13.44
N LEU A 336 -17.51 -11.88 13.41
CA LEU A 336 -17.29 -12.71 12.22
C LEU A 336 -18.07 -14.01 12.42
N ASP A 337 -19.03 -14.30 11.54
CA ASP A 337 -19.93 -15.46 11.66
C ASP A 337 -20.62 -15.57 13.05
N GLY A 338 -20.89 -14.41 13.67
CA GLY A 338 -21.48 -14.32 15.00
C GLY A 338 -20.50 -14.47 16.18
N ILE A 339 -19.21 -14.67 15.91
CA ILE A 339 -18.14 -14.75 16.92
C ILE A 339 -17.49 -13.38 17.09
N ALA A 340 -17.36 -12.91 18.33
CA ALA A 340 -16.70 -11.65 18.64
C ALA A 340 -15.19 -11.67 18.30
N THR A 341 -14.66 -10.59 17.73
CA THR A 341 -13.25 -10.49 17.29
C THR A 341 -12.31 -9.89 18.34
N SER A 342 -12.57 -10.10 19.63
CA SER A 342 -11.83 -9.41 20.70
C SER A 342 -10.32 -9.66 20.65
N ASP A 343 -9.89 -10.82 20.12
CA ASP A 343 -8.49 -11.26 20.14
C ASP A 343 -7.82 -11.29 18.76
N LEU A 344 -8.60 -11.19 17.67
CA LEU A 344 -8.04 -11.08 16.31
C LEU A 344 -7.43 -9.70 16.10
N ARG A 345 -6.24 -9.64 15.53
CA ARG A 345 -5.50 -8.40 15.25
C ARG A 345 -4.91 -8.41 13.85
N GLY A 346 -4.96 -7.25 13.19
CA GLY A 346 -4.23 -6.98 11.96
C GLY A 346 -2.79 -6.52 12.22
N TRP A 347 -2.17 -5.90 11.22
CA TRP A 347 -0.81 -5.37 11.34
C TRP A 347 -0.73 -4.23 12.38
N GLN A 348 0.43 -4.09 13.04
CA GLN A 348 0.69 -3.00 13.98
C GLN A 348 2.13 -2.48 13.86
N SER A 349 2.28 -1.17 13.71
CA SER A 349 3.60 -0.52 13.57
C SER A 349 4.51 -0.71 14.78
N PHE A 350 3.94 -0.75 15.99
CA PHE A 350 4.69 -0.84 17.25
C PHE A 350 4.40 -2.14 18.04
N GLY A 351 3.68 -3.07 17.44
CA GLY A 351 3.45 -4.39 18.02
C GLY A 351 4.73 -5.23 17.98
N HIS A 352 4.93 -6.09 18.98
CA HIS A 352 5.92 -7.15 18.88
C HIS A 352 5.46 -8.15 17.80
N GLN A 353 6.28 -8.35 16.77
CA GLN A 353 6.10 -9.43 15.79
C GLN A 353 6.57 -10.76 16.38
#